data_AF-A0A8S8Y3B6-F1
#
_entry.id   AF-A0A8S8Y3B6-F1
#
_cell.length_a   1.000
_cell.length_b   1.000
_cell.length_c   1.000
_cell.angle_alpha   90.00
_cell.angle_beta   90.00
_cell.angle_gamma   90.00
#
_symmetry.space_group_name_H-M   'P 1'
#
loop_
_entity.id
_entity.type
_entity.pdbx_description
1 polymer ?
#
loop_
_entity_poly.entity_id
_entity_poly.type
_entity_poly.pdbx_seq_one_letter_code
_entity_poly.pdbx_strand_id
1 'polypeptide(L)'
;MFNEEATESMAHADVVRRAIVKLGGVPVTERNAHPIAHTTDYKAMLERSLETETKAAEVYAGIIKLLDEVGDQEMYDAIEQIYFAELRSLENLRLILA
;
A
#
# COMPACT_ATOMS: atom_id res chain seq x y z
N MET A 1 -11.84 -10.91 1.67
CA MET A 1 -10.88 -10.18 2.53
C MET A 1 -9.44 -10.44 2.12
N PHE A 2 -8.67 -11.40 2.67
CA PHE A 2 -7.21 -11.47 2.41
C PHE A 2 -6.81 -11.60 0.93
N ASN A 3 -7.55 -12.39 0.13
CA ASN A 3 -7.29 -12.50 -1.32
C ASN A 3 -7.65 -11.21 -2.08
N GLU A 4 -8.69 -10.50 -1.63
CA GLU A 4 -9.09 -9.23 -2.22
C GLU A 4 -8.02 -8.17 -1.93
N GLU A 5 -7.56 -8.10 -0.68
CA GLU A 5 -6.47 -7.21 -0.25
C GLU A 5 -5.18 -7.48 -1.04
N ALA A 6 -4.79 -8.74 -1.17
CA ALA A 6 -3.62 -9.10 -1.98
C ALA A 6 -3.77 -8.68 -3.45
N THR A 7 -4.99 -8.75 -4.00
CA THR A 7 -5.27 -8.34 -5.39
C THR A 7 -5.23 -6.82 -5.53
N GLU A 8 -5.78 -6.10 -4.56
CA GLU A 8 -5.78 -4.63 -4.49
C GLU A 8 -4.35 -4.09 -4.34
N SER A 9 -3.57 -4.64 -3.41
CA SER A 9 -2.14 -4.34 -3.23
C SER A 9 -1.34 -4.51 -4.52
N MET A 10 -1.61 -5.54 -5.32
CA MET A 10 -0.95 -5.74 -6.61
C MET A 10 -1.35 -4.67 -7.64
N ALA A 11 -2.62 -4.25 -7.65
CA ALA A 11 -3.07 -3.14 -8.49
C ALA A 11 -2.41 -1.81 -8.08
N HIS A 12 -2.26 -1.54 -6.78
CA HIS A 12 -1.54 -0.38 -6.26
C HIS A 12 -0.07 -0.39 -6.73
N ALA A 13 0.61 -1.52 -6.62
CA ALA A 13 1.99 -1.66 -7.10
C ALA A 13 2.13 -1.41 -8.61
N ASP A 14 1.14 -1.78 -9.40
CA ASP A 14 1.15 -1.54 -10.85
C ASP A 14 0.93 -0.06 -11.22
N VAL A 15 0.13 0.69 -10.45
CA VAL A 15 0.05 2.15 -10.59
C VAL A 15 1.43 2.78 -10.38
N VAL A 16 2.10 2.42 -9.27
CA VAL A 16 3.44 2.94 -8.95
C VAL A 16 4.44 2.59 -10.04
N ARG A 17 4.44 1.35 -10.54
CA ARG A 17 5.35 0.90 -11.60
C ARG A 17 5.16 1.68 -12.90
N ARG A 18 3.90 1.89 -13.33
CA ARG A 18 3.61 2.67 -14.55
C ARG A 18 4.14 4.09 -14.46
N ALA A 19 4.01 4.71 -13.28
CA ALA A 19 4.53 6.05 -13.07
C ALA A 19 6.06 6.11 -13.09
N ILE A 20 6.75 5.16 -12.45
CA ILE A 20 8.22 5.05 -12.53
C ILE A 20 8.67 5.00 -14.00
N VAL A 21 8.00 4.19 -14.83
CA VAL A 21 8.30 4.09 -16.27
C VAL A 21 8.00 5.40 -17.01
N LYS A 22 6.86 6.04 -16.72
CA LYS A 22 6.49 7.34 -17.31
C LYS A 22 7.56 8.42 -17.07
N LEU A 23 8.19 8.39 -15.89
CA LEU A 23 9.27 9.31 -15.50
C LEU A 23 10.66 8.90 -16.03
N GLY A 24 10.74 7.85 -16.87
CA GLY A 24 11.99 7.35 -17.45
C GLY A 24 12.82 6.47 -16.53
N GLY A 25 12.27 6.06 -15.38
CA GLY A 25 12.90 5.13 -14.45
C GLY A 25 12.70 3.66 -14.86
N VAL A 26 13.43 2.78 -14.17
CA VAL A 26 13.29 1.32 -14.32
C VAL A 26 12.77 0.76 -13.00
N PRO A 27 11.51 0.29 -12.93
CA PRO A 27 10.99 -0.30 -11.71
C PRO A 27 11.72 -1.59 -11.38
N VAL A 28 12.14 -1.74 -10.13
CA VAL A 28 12.76 -2.96 -9.61
C VAL A 28 11.92 -3.52 -8.46
N THR A 29 12.02 -4.84 -8.27
CA THR A 29 11.35 -5.53 -7.16
C THR A 29 12.41 -6.18 -6.29
N GLU A 30 12.39 -5.86 -5.00
CA GLU A 30 13.25 -6.48 -4.01
C GLU A 30 12.39 -7.20 -2.97
N ARG A 31 12.91 -8.32 -2.44
CA ARG A 31 12.23 -9.06 -1.38
C ARG A 31 12.32 -8.24 -0.09
N ASN A 32 11.17 -7.89 0.48
CA ASN A 32 11.11 -7.28 1.80
C ASN A 32 11.77 -8.22 2.84
N ALA A 33 12.64 -7.67 3.69
CA ALA A 33 13.33 -8.42 4.75
C ALA A 33 12.39 -8.87 5.89
N HIS A 34 11.16 -8.35 5.94
CA HIS A 34 10.16 -8.73 6.92
C HIS A 34 9.87 -10.24 6.85
N PRO A 35 9.96 -10.97 7.98
CA PRO A 35 9.64 -12.40 7.99
C PRO A 35 8.19 -12.69 7.58
N ILE A 36 7.99 -13.81 6.88
CA ILE A 36 6.65 -14.34 6.59
C ILE A 36 6.26 -15.25 7.75
N ALA A 37 5.33 -14.79 8.59
CA ALA A 37 4.79 -15.58 9.68
C ALA A 37 3.70 -16.52 9.15
N HIS A 38 3.85 -17.82 9.38
CA HIS A 38 2.80 -18.81 9.09
C HIS A 38 1.97 -19.06 10.34
N THR A 39 0.66 -18.81 10.26
CA THR A 39 -0.27 -19.01 11.37
C THR A 39 -1.64 -19.40 10.84
N THR A 40 -2.42 -20.10 11.65
CA THR A 40 -3.85 -20.36 11.43
C THR A 40 -4.72 -19.55 12.41
N ASP A 41 -4.11 -18.77 13.30
CA ASP A 41 -4.83 -17.88 14.21
C ASP A 41 -5.32 -16.65 13.46
N TYR A 42 -6.65 -16.55 13.31
CA TYR A 42 -7.28 -15.50 12.51
C TYR A 42 -7.02 -14.10 13.06
N LYS A 43 -6.96 -13.93 14.39
CA LYS A 43 -6.68 -12.64 15.01
C LYS A 43 -5.26 -12.19 14.70
N ALA A 44 -4.28 -13.08 14.84
CA ALA A 44 -2.90 -12.82 14.47
C ALA A 44 -2.76 -12.47 12.98
N MET A 45 -3.54 -13.10 12.10
CA MET A 45 -3.56 -12.74 10.67
C MET A 45 -4.08 -11.30 10.46
N LEU A 46 -5.17 -10.92 11.13
CA LEU A 46 -5.72 -9.56 11.06
C LEU A 46 -4.75 -8.51 11.60
N GLU A 47 -4.05 -8.79 12.70
CA GLU A 47 -3.03 -7.90 13.27
C GLU A 47 -1.87 -7.67 12.29
N ARG A 48 -1.48 -8.70 11.53
CA ARG A 48 -0.45 -8.59 10.48
C ARG A 48 -0.93 -7.83 9.24
N SER A 49 -2.19 -8.00 8.84
CA SER A 49 -2.80 -7.15 7.83
C SER A 49 -2.79 -5.69 8.29
N LEU A 50 -3.21 -5.40 9.53
CA LEU A 50 -3.21 -4.04 10.08
C LEU A 50 -1.80 -3.41 10.07
N GLU A 51 -0.77 -4.18 10.44
CA GLU A 51 0.63 -3.77 10.35
C GLU A 51 1.03 -3.41 8.91
N THR A 52 0.64 -4.24 7.95
CA THR A 52 0.94 -4.05 6.52
C THR A 52 0.24 -2.81 5.96
N GLU A 53 -1.06 -2.66 6.21
CA GLU A 53 -1.85 -1.51 5.76
C GLU A 53 -1.36 -0.21 6.39
N THR A 54 -0.94 -0.25 7.67
CA THR A 54 -0.38 0.93 8.34
C THR A 54 0.88 1.36 7.62
N LYS A 55 1.73 0.39 7.24
CA LYS A 55 2.96 0.69 6.53
C LYS A 55 2.71 1.21 5.12
N ALA A 56 1.73 0.66 4.41
CA ALA A 56 1.33 1.13 3.09
C ALA A 56 0.88 2.60 3.15
N ALA A 57 -0.02 2.94 4.07
CA ALA A 57 -0.51 4.30 4.25
C ALA A 57 0.63 5.30 4.56
N GLU A 58 1.58 4.93 5.43
CA GLU A 58 2.77 5.76 5.71
C GLU A 58 3.61 6.02 4.46
N VAL A 59 3.84 4.98 3.65
CA VAL A 59 4.64 5.07 2.42
C VAL A 59 3.96 5.99 1.41
N TYR A 60 2.66 5.80 1.17
CA TYR A 60 1.92 6.64 0.22
C TYR A 60 1.83 8.09 0.69
N ALA A 61 1.63 8.34 1.99
CA ALA A 61 1.70 9.70 2.53
C ALA A 61 3.07 10.36 2.33
N GLY A 62 4.16 9.57 2.38
CA GLY A 62 5.51 10.04 2.03
C GLY A 62 5.65 10.36 0.54
N ILE A 63 5.14 9.49 -0.34
CA ILE A 63 5.19 9.68 -1.79
C ILE A 63 4.40 10.93 -2.21
N ILE A 64 3.22 11.17 -1.63
CA ILE A 64 2.40 12.37 -1.90
C ILE A 64 3.21 13.66 -1.70
N LYS A 65 3.99 13.76 -0.61
CA LYS A 65 4.85 14.93 -0.35
C LYS A 65 5.93 15.10 -1.43
N LEU A 66 6.54 14.01 -1.87
CA LEU A 66 7.55 14.06 -2.94
C LEU A 66 6.95 14.48 -4.27
N LEU A 67 5.72 14.03 -4.57
CA LEU A 67 5.02 14.38 -5.80
C LEU A 67 4.59 15.85 -5.82
N ASP A 68 4.19 16.39 -4.68
CA ASP A 68 3.89 17.82 -4.51
C ASP A 68 5.14 18.69 -4.82
N GLU A 69 6.32 18.26 -4.37
CA GLU A 69 7.59 18.93 -4.66
C GLU A 69 7.97 18.88 -6.16
N VAL A 70 7.67 17.76 -6.83
CA VAL A 70 8.00 17.54 -8.25
C VAL A 70 6.94 18.14 -9.20
N GLY A 71 5.71 18.36 -8.71
CA GLY A 71 4.59 18.92 -9.47
C GLY A 71 3.93 17.94 -10.45
N ASP A 72 4.02 16.62 -10.21
CA ASP A 72 3.35 15.61 -11.03
C ASP A 72 1.92 15.35 -10.53
N GLN A 73 0.97 16.18 -10.98
CA GLN A 73 -0.43 16.13 -10.54
C GLN A 73 -1.12 14.79 -10.85
N GLU A 74 -0.87 14.21 -12.02
CA GLU A 74 -1.53 12.95 -12.40
C GLU A 74 -1.11 11.82 -11.46
N MET A 75 0.18 11.77 -11.11
CA MET A 75 0.70 10.79 -10.18
C MET A 75 0.26 11.09 -8.75
N TYR A 76 0.20 12.37 -8.37
CA TYR A 76 -0.36 12.79 -7.08
C TYR A 76 -1.77 12.23 -6.91
N ASP A 77 -2.66 12.47 -7.87
CA ASP A 77 -4.06 12.03 -7.80
C ASP A 77 -4.15 10.51 -7.70
N ALA A 78 -3.35 9.78 -8.49
CA ALA A 78 -3.33 8.32 -8.48
C ALA A 78 -2.88 7.75 -7.12
N ILE A 79 -1.83 8.32 -6.52
CA ILE A 79 -1.33 7.89 -5.21
C ILE A 79 -2.28 8.31 -4.09
N GLU A 80 -2.93 9.47 -4.19
CA GLU A 80 -3.91 9.93 -3.22
C GLU A 80 -5.12 8.98 -3.15
N GLN A 81 -5.60 8.49 -4.29
CA GLN A 81 -6.68 7.48 -4.31
C GLN A 81 -6.26 6.19 -3.60
N ILE A 82 -5.02 5.74 -3.81
CA ILE A 82 -4.47 4.56 -3.13
C ILE A 82 -4.38 4.83 -1.62
N TYR A 83 -3.84 5.98 -1.22
CA TYR A 83 -3.76 6.37 0.17
C TYR A 83 -5.13 6.35 0.87
N PHE A 84 -6.18 6.86 0.22
CA PHE A 84 -7.55 6.79 0.75
C PHE A 84 -8.12 5.38 0.77
N ALA A 85 -7.72 4.48 -0.12
CA ALA A 85 -8.04 3.06 -0.01
C ALA A 85 -7.42 2.46 1.25
N GLU A 86 -6.13 2.69 1.50
CA GLU A 86 -5.44 2.15 2.68
C GLU A 86 -6.03 2.69 3.99
N LEU A 87 -6.37 3.99 4.05
CA LEU A 87 -7.04 4.55 5.24
C LEU A 87 -8.40 3.88 5.53
N ARG A 88 -9.15 3.51 4.49
CA ARG A 88 -10.41 2.77 4.66
C ARG A 88 -10.17 1.33 5.08
N SER A 89 -9.17 0.65 4.50
CA SER A 89 -8.80 -0.72 4.89
C SER A 89 -8.35 -0.75 6.36
N LEU A 90 -7.53 0.21 6.78
CA LEU A 90 -7.11 0.41 8.17
C LEU A 90 -8.28 0.54 9.14
N GLU A 91 -9.25 1.39 8.82
CA GLU A 91 -10.40 1.59 9.70
C GLU A 91 -11.27 0.33 9.78
N ASN A 92 -11.48 -0.36 8.66
CA ASN A 92 -12.19 -1.64 8.64
C ASN A 92 -11.49 -2.69 9.51
N LEU A 93 -10.17 -2.83 9.43
CA LEU A 93 -9.40 -3.77 10.24
C LEU A 93 -9.47 -3.43 11.74
N ARG A 94 -9.42 -2.14 12.10
CA ARG A 94 -9.58 -1.70 13.49
C ARG A 94 -10.96 -2.05 14.06
N LEU A 95 -12.01 -1.89 13.26
CA LEU A 95 -13.37 -2.25 13.66
C LEU A 95 -13.55 -3.76 13.85
N ILE A 96 -12.90 -4.59 13.03
CA ILE A 96 -12.94 -6.06 13.17
C ILE A 96 -12.15 -6.52 14.41
N LEU A 97 -11.06 -5.84 14.75
CA LEU A 97 -10.19 -6.18 15.88
C LEU A 97 -10.68 -5.66 17.25
N ALA A 98 -11.68 -4.77 17.26
CA ALA A 98 -12.28 -4.19 18.46
C ALA A 98 -13.11 -5.21 19.26
#